data_AF-A0A838PRF5-F1
#
_entry.id   AF-A0A838PRF5-F1
#
_cell.length_a   1.000
_cell.length_b   1.000
_cell.length_c   1.000
_cell.angle_alpha   90.00
_cell.angle_beta   90.00
_cell.angle_gamma   90.00
#
_symmetry.space_group_name_H-M   'P 1'
#
loop_
_entity.id
_entity.type
_entity.pdbx_description
1 polymer ?
#
loop_
_entity_poly.entity_id
_entity_poly.type
_entity_poly.pdbx_seq_one_letter_code
_entity_poly.pdbx_strand_id
1 'polypeptide(L)' 'GENVYVANLETTETFAFDAATGTKVWSFRDGAYNPAISDGNLIYVTGKKQIYALKPQPGGTKKKKGKK' A
#
# COMPACT_ATOMS: atom_id res chain seq x y z
N GLY A 1 -4.53 5.45 12.68
CA GLY A 1 -3.80 4.21 13.01
C GLY A 1 -2.44 4.61 13.53
N GLU A 2 -2.02 4.04 14.65
CA GLU A 2 -0.80 4.42 15.38
C GLU A 2 0.43 3.62 14.92
N ASN A 3 0.29 2.80 13.88
CA ASN A 3 1.37 1.94 13.40
C ASN A 3 1.94 2.44 12.06
N VAL A 4 3.27 2.38 11.94
CA VAL A 4 4.01 2.54 10.69
C VAL A 4 4.37 1.18 10.14
N TYR A 5 4.04 0.92 8.87
CA TYR A 5 4.36 -0.33 8.18
C TYR A 5 5.57 -0.15 7.28
N VAL A 6 6.53 -1.07 7.36
CA VAL A 6 7.79 -1.02 6.62
C VAL A 6 7.99 -2.34 5.90
N ALA A 7 8.26 -2.27 4.59
CA ALA A 7 8.65 -3.42 3.79
C ALA A 7 10.18 -3.53 3.76
N ASN A 8 10.70 -4.73 4.03
CA ASN A 8 12.09 -5.08 3.84
C ASN A 8 12.25 -5.80 2.50
N LEU A 9 12.94 -5.17 1.55
CA LEU A 9 13.17 -5.72 0.22
C LEU A 9 14.18 -6.88 0.21
N GLU A 10 15.09 -6.91 1.18
CA GLU A 10 16.11 -7.95 1.28
C GLU A 10 15.54 -9.24 1.84
N THR A 11 14.78 -9.16 2.93
CA THR A 11 14.18 -10.35 3.57
C THR A 11 12.78 -10.67 3.07
N THR A 12 12.19 -9.80 2.24
CA THR A 12 10.82 -9.92 1.73
C THR A 12 9.75 -9.95 2.84
N GLU A 13 9.98 -9.22 3.94
CA GLU A 13 9.10 -9.18 5.10
C GLU A 13 8.44 -7.81 5.28
N THR A 14 7.27 -7.78 5.92
CA THR A 14 6.64 -6.54 6.39
C THR A 14 6.68 -6.49 7.91
N PHE A 15 7.01 -5.33 8.46
CA PHE A 15 6.97 -5.05 9.88
C PHE A 15 5.98 -3.92 10.18
N ALA A 16 5.43 -3.93 11.38
CA ALA A 16 4.70 -2.81 11.93
C ALA A 16 5.39 -2.33 13.20
N PHE A 17 5.51 -1.02 13.34
CA PHE A 17 6.06 -0.36 14.50
C PHE A 17 5.04 0.62 15.06
N ASP A 18 4.97 0.73 16.38
CA ASP A 18 4.28 1.82 17.05
C ASP A 18 4.95 3.15 16.66
N ALA A 19 4.15 4.11 16.17
CA ALA A 19 4.66 5.35 15.60
C ALA A 19 5.23 6.31 16.67
N ALA A 20 4.77 6.21 17.92
CA ALA A 20 5.21 7.10 19.00
C ALA A 20 6.54 6.64 19.60
N THR A 21 6.73 5.32 19.73
CA THR A 21 7.86 4.70 20.44
C THR A 21 8.87 4.04 19.51
N GLY A 22 8.49 3.72 18.27
CA GLY A 22 9.31 2.95 17.35
C GLY A 22 9.41 1.46 17.70
N THR A 23 8.59 0.96 18.64
CA THR A 23 8.61 -0.44 19.06
C THR A 23 7.96 -1.33 18.01
N LYS A 24 8.61 -2.44 17.64
CA LYS A 24 8.02 -3.43 16.70
C LYS A 24 6.83 -4.12 17.36
N VAL A 25 5.65 -4.01 16.76
CA VAL A 25 4.40 -4.59 17.27
C VAL A 25 3.96 -5.84 16.52
N TRP A 26 4.41 -6.02 15.26
CA TRP A 26 4.08 -7.18 14.44
C TRP A 26 5.11 -7.40 13.32
N SER A 27 5.14 -8.63 12.80
CA SER A 27 5.91 -9.02 11.62
C SER A 27 5.13 -10.02 10.78
N PHE A 28 5.34 -9.97 9.46
CA PHE A 28 4.80 -10.92 8.51
C PHE A 28 5.83 -11.26 7.43
N ARG A 29 5.91 -12.55 7.11
CA ARG A 29 6.95 -13.13 6.26
C ARG A 29 6.62 -13.02 4.77
N ASP A 30 6.02 -11.91 4.39
CA ASP A 30 5.71 -11.54 3.01
C ASP A 30 5.46 -10.01 2.94
N GLY A 31 5.44 -9.44 1.73
CA GLY A 31 5.17 -8.02 1.49
C GLY A 31 6.43 -7.20 1.24
N ALA A 32 7.25 -7.63 0.28
CA ALA A 32 8.43 -6.92 -0.23
C ALA A 32 8.11 -5.66 -1.06
N TYR A 33 6.94 -5.03 -0.89
CA TYR A 33 6.48 -3.94 -1.74
C TYR A 33 5.89 -2.80 -0.91
N ASN A 34 5.70 -1.64 -1.55
CA ASN A 34 5.12 -0.48 -0.90
C ASN A 34 3.77 -0.84 -0.25
N PRO A 35 3.57 -0.55 1.05
CA PRO A 35 2.32 -0.86 1.72
C PRO A 35 1.16 -0.10 1.05
N ALA A 36 0.00 -0.76 0.98
CA ALA A 36 -1.27 -0.16 0.61
C ALA A 36 -2.23 -0.27 1.80
N ILE A 37 -2.87 0.83 2.16
CA ILE A 37 -3.84 0.88 3.27
C ILE A 37 -5.20 1.26 2.68
N SER A 38 -6.30 0.70 3.19
CA SER A 38 -7.64 1.15 2.80
C SER A 38 -8.48 1.48 4.02
N ASP A 39 -9.31 2.51 3.89
CA ASP A 39 -10.35 2.87 4.86
C ASP A 39 -11.74 2.33 4.44
N GLY A 40 -11.81 1.51 3.39
CA GLY A 40 -13.04 0.99 2.79
C GLY A 40 -13.65 1.86 1.70
N ASN A 41 -13.21 3.12 1.55
CA ASN A 41 -13.64 4.03 0.48
C ASN A 41 -12.50 4.35 -0.50
N LEU A 42 -11.29 4.56 0.02
CA LEU A 42 -10.07 4.87 -0.72
C LEU A 42 -9.01 3.81 -0.45
N ILE A 43 -8.10 3.65 -1.41
CA ILE A 43 -6.83 2.96 -1.21
C ILE A 43 -5.72 4.01 -1.20
N TYR A 44 -4.91 4.00 -0.16
CA TYR A 44 -3.74 4.84 0.02
C TYR A 44 -2.49 4.06 -0.36
N VAL A 45 -1.68 4.60 -1.27
CA VAL A 45 -0.45 3.97 -1.76
C VAL A 45 0.72 4.95 -1.75
N THR A 46 1.89 4.46 -1.36
CA THR A 46 3.13 5.25 -1.39
C THR A 46 3.67 5.35 -2.81
N GLY A 47 3.71 6.56 -3.35
CA GLY A 47 4.41 6.90 -4.58
C GLY A 47 5.79 7.50 -4.32
N LYS A 48 6.54 7.76 -5.40
CA LYS A 48 7.96 8.19 -5.32
C LYS A 48 8.21 9.44 -4.46
N LYS A 49 7.28 10.39 -4.42
CA LYS A 49 7.42 11.67 -3.68
C LYS A 49 6.18 12.06 -2.87
N GLN A 50 5.13 11.26 -2.93
CA GLN A 50 3.83 11.59 -2.37
C GLN A 50 3.02 10.32 -2.12
N ILE A 51 2.03 10.42 -1.24
CA ILE A 51 1.03 9.38 -1.02
C ILE A 51 -0.17 9.71 -1.91
N TYR A 52 -0.69 8.70 -2.61
CA TYR A 52 -1.91 8.83 -3.40
C TYR A 52 -3.09 8.22 -2.66
N ALA A 53 -4.25 8.86 -2.73
CA ALA A 53 -5.52 8.27 -2.34
C ALA A 53 -6.35 8.00 -3.61
N LEU A 54 -6.64 6.73 -3.87
CA LEU A 54 -7.30 6.28 -5.09
C LEU A 54 -8.71 5.80 -4.77
N LYS A 55 -9.70 6.28 -5.53
CA LYS A 55 -11.08 5.82 -5.43
C LYS A 55 -11.32 4.65 -6.40
N PRO A 56 -11.85 3.51 -5.93
CA PRO A 56 -12.27 2.44 -6.83
C PRO A 56 -13.32 2.95 -7.81
N GLN A 57 -13.10 2.73 -9.10
CA GLN A 57 -14.07 3.07 -10.14
C GLN A 57 -14.77 1.78 -10.61
N PRO A 58 -16.10 1.64 -10.41
CA PRO A 58 -16.84 0.53 -10.97
C PRO A 58 -16.79 0.58 -12.51
N GLY A 59 -16.31 -0.48 -13.16
CA GLY A 59 -16.51 -0.68 -14.61
C GLY A 59 -15.34 -0.34 -15.56
N GLY A 60 -14.08 -0.40 -15.11
CA GLY A 60 -12.90 -0.10 -15.94
C GLY A 60 -12.60 -1.11 -17.08
N THR A 61 -13.53 -1.36 -18.00
CA THR A 61 -13.19 -1.91 -19.32
C THR A 61 -12.96 -0.76 -20.30
N LYS A 62 -11.71 -0.53 -20.71
CA LYS A 62 -11.43 0.39 -21.82
C LYS A 62 -11.94 -0.26 -23.11
N LYS A 63 -12.87 0.38 -23.83
CA LYS A 63 -13.23 0.01 -25.21
C LYS A 63 -11.95 -0.03 -26.06
N LYS A 64 -11.62 -1.18 -26.66
CA LYS A 64 -10.62 -1.26 -27.73
C LYS A 64 -11.10 -0.38 -28.90
N LYS A 65 -10.40 0.72 -29.18
CA LYS A 65 -10.57 1.43 -30.46
C LYS A 65 -9.96 0.54 -31.56
N GLY A 66 -10.80 -0.13 -32.33
CA GLY A 66 -10.38 -0.76 -33.58
C GLY A 66 -9.88 0.31 -34.54
N LYS A 67 -8.68 0.12 -35.10
CA LYS A 67 -8.22 0.87 -36.27
C LYS A 67 -8.69 0.14 -37.51
N LYS A 68 -9.44 0.86 -38.36
CA LYS A 68 -9.59 0.57 -39.79
C LYS A 68 -8.28 0.88 -40.51
#